data_AF-A0A2D5XJL2-F1
#
_entry.id   AF-A0A2D5XJL2-F1
#
_cell.length_a   1.000
_cell.length_b   1.000
_cell.length_c   1.000
_cell.angle_alpha   90.00
_cell.angle_beta   90.00
_cell.angle_gamma   90.00
#
_symmetry.space_group_name_H-M   'P 1'
#
loop_
_entity.id
_entity.type
_entity.pdbx_description
1 polymer ?
#
loop_
_entity_poly.entity_id
_entity_poly.type
_entity_poly.pdbx_seq_one_letter_code
_entity_poly.pdbx_strand_id
1 'polypeptide(L)' 'MGRASIFIKHAADYMQDRIDLGIEIVPMKSMEREMSSGLPYYEKYFHEILRQGRIFPPVPLILVGIKP' A
#
# COMPACT_ATOMS: atom_id res chain seq x y z
N MET A 1 0.52 11.08 14.08
CA MET A 1 0.51 12.31 13.27
C MET A 1 0.95 11.94 11.85
N GLY A 2 0.12 11.97 10.80
CA GLY A 2 -1.23 11.42 10.68
C GLY A 2 -1.14 10.19 9.74
N ARG A 3 -1.85 9.10 10.05
CA ARG A 3 -1.89 7.88 9.22
C ARG A 3 -2.71 8.17 7.95
N ALA A 4 -2.14 8.88 6.99
CA ALA A 4 -2.63 8.76 5.63
C ALA A 4 -2.22 7.37 5.16
N SER A 5 -3.15 6.42 5.19
CA SER A 5 -2.97 5.13 4.51
C SER A 5 -2.52 5.43 3.09
N ILE A 6 -1.46 4.80 2.61
CA ILE A 6 -0.90 5.07 1.28
C ILE A 6 -1.95 4.86 0.18
N PHE A 7 -2.97 4.06 0.46
CA PHE A 7 -4.13 3.82 -0.39
C PHE A 7 -5.07 5.04 -0.53
N ILE A 8 -5.08 5.99 0.40
CA ILE A 8 -5.97 7.18 0.33
C ILE A 8 -5.59 8.05 -0.86
N LYS A 9 -4.30 8.20 -1.15
CA LYS A 9 -3.85 9.00 -2.30
C LYS A 9 -4.27 8.33 -3.62
N HIS A 10 -4.00 7.03 -3.77
CA HIS A 10 -4.42 6.28 -4.96
C HIS A 10 -5.94 6.31 -5.15
N ALA A 11 -6.72 6.13 -4.08
CA ALA A 11 -8.17 6.23 -4.14
C ALA A 11 -8.64 7.64 -4.54
N ALA A 12 -8.03 8.69 -3.99
CA ALA A 12 -8.36 10.07 -4.35
C ALA A 12 -8.00 10.39 -5.81
N ASP A 13 -6.83 9.94 -6.30
CA ASP A 13 -6.41 10.10 -7.69
C ASP A 13 -7.37 9.35 -8.65
N TYR A 14 -7.77 8.13 -8.29
CA TYR A 14 -8.71 7.31 -9.06
C TYR A 14 -10.12 7.93 -9.11
N MET A 15 -10.65 8.40 -7.98
CA MET A 15 -11.97 9.05 -7.91
C MET A 15 -12.02 10.39 -8.64
N GLN A 16 -10.88 10.98 -8.96
CA GLN A 16 -10.76 12.24 -9.71
C GLN A 16 -10.35 11.98 -11.17
N ASP A 17 -10.49 10.75 -11.66
CA ASP A 17 -10.16 10.30 -13.02
C ASP A 17 -8.71 10.65 -13.45
N ARG A 18 -7.77 10.68 -12.49
CA ARG A 18 -6.34 10.96 -12.78
C ARG A 18 -5.54 9.71 -13.08
N ILE A 19 -5.98 8.55 -12.59
CA ILE A 19 -5.34 7.25 -12.78
C ILE A 19 -6.42 6.17 -12.92
N ASP A 20 -6.10 5.10 -13.63
CA ASP A 20 -6.95 3.91 -13.73
C ASP A 20 -6.49 2.77 -12.80
N LEU A 21 -5.27 2.87 -12.26
CA LEU A 21 -4.59 1.83 -11.50
C LEU A 21 -3.54 2.44 -10.56
N GLY A 22 -3.51 1.98 -9.31
CA GLY A 22 -2.43 2.27 -8.37
C GLY A 22 -1.38 1.15 -8.35
N ILE A 23 -0.10 1.51 -8.26
CA ILE A 23 0.99 0.56 -7.99
C ILE A 23 1.70 1.01 -6.72
N GLU A 24 1.87 0.08 -5.79
CA GLU A 24 2.53 0.31 -4.51
C GLU A 24 3.72 -0.65 -4.36
N ILE A 25 4.93 -0.09 -4.28
CA ILE A 25 6.17 -0.87 -4.15
C ILE A 25 6.71 -0.71 -2.74
N VAL A 26 6.86 -1.82 -2.02
CA VAL A 26 7.26 -1.83 -0.62
C VAL A 26 8.26 -2.95 -0.33
N PRO A 27 9.14 -2.78 0.67
CA PRO A 27 10.05 -3.85 1.07
C PRO A 27 9.26 -5.05 1.62
N MET A 28 9.73 -6.25 1.30
CA MET A 28 9.35 -7.46 2.05
C MET A 28 9.79 -7.31 3.51
N LYS A 29 9.13 -7.99 4.45
CA LYS A 29 9.52 -7.94 5.88
C LYS A 29 10.99 -8.32 6.10
N SER A 30 11.55 -9.20 5.28
CA SER A 30 12.98 -9.53 5.34
C SER A 30 13.89 -8.33 5.05
N MET A 31 13.55 -7.52 4.04
CA MET A 31 14.32 -6.33 3.66
C MET A 31 14.13 -5.20 4.68
N GLU A 32 12.91 -4.99 5.18
CA GLU A 32 12.63 -3.94 6.17
C GLU A 32 13.42 -4.11 7.48
N ARG A 33 13.75 -5.36 7.87
CA ARG A 33 14.57 -5.64 9.06
C ARG A 33 16.00 -5.09 8.97
N GLU A 34 16.47 -4.81 7.76
CA GLU A 34 17.79 -4.24 7.48
C GLU A 34 17.72 -2.72 7.26
N MET A 35 16.54 -2.12 7.43
CA MET A 35 16.29 -0.69 7.27
C MET A 35 16.07 0.00 8.62
N SER A 36 15.96 1.33 8.60
CA SER A 36 15.56 2.10 9.79
C SER A 36 14.17 1.69 10.26
N SER A 37 13.94 1.73 11.58
CA SER A 37 12.68 1.32 12.18
C SER A 37 11.49 2.17 11.73
N GLY A 38 10.32 1.54 11.63
CA GLY A 38 9.04 2.24 11.41
C GLY A 38 8.60 2.29 9.94
N LEU A 39 9.36 1.70 9.02
CA LEU A 39 8.94 1.55 7.64
C LEU A 39 7.78 0.53 7.53
N PRO A 40 6.77 0.81 6.70
CA PRO A 40 5.81 -0.20 6.29
C PRO A 40 6.48 -1.27 5.41
N TYR A 41 5.94 -2.48 5.45
CA TYR A 41 6.43 -3.63 4.69
C TYR A 41 5.24 -4.36 4.06
N TYR A 42 5.53 -5.14 3.02
CA TYR A 42 4.55 -5.80 2.17
C TYR A 42 3.47 -6.53 2.96
N GLU A 43 3.86 -7.40 3.90
CA GLU A 43 2.93 -8.26 4.65
C GLU A 43 1.99 -7.43 5.52
N LYS A 44 2.47 -6.33 6.12
CA LYS A 44 1.62 -5.42 6.89
C LYS A 44 0.55 -4.78 6.01
N TYR A 45 0.94 -4.26 4.85
CA TYR A 45 0.00 -3.64 3.92
C TYR A 45 -0.97 -4.64 3.30
N PHE A 46 -0.50 -5.84 2.96
CA PHE A 46 -1.36 -6.91 2.50
C PHE A 46 -2.41 -7.28 3.56
N HIS A 47 -2.01 -7.42 4.82
CA HIS A 47 -2.95 -7.65 5.93
C HIS A 47 -3.93 -6.49 6.12
N GLU A 48 -3.48 -5.23 6.02
CA GLU A 48 -4.35 -4.06 6.12
C GLU A 48 -5.41 -4.02 5.00
N ILE A 49 -5.03 -4.30 3.76
CA ILE A 49 -5.94 -4.40 2.61
C ILE A 49 -6.98 -5.50 2.84
N LEU A 50 -6.54 -6.71 3.21
CA LEU A 50 -7.45 -7.83 3.46
C LEU A 50 -8.45 -7.51 4.58
N ARG A 51 -8.02 -6.77 5.61
CA ARG A 51 -8.86 -6.41 6.77
C ARG A 51 -9.89 -5.32 6.45
N GLN A 52 -9.63 -4.48 5.44
CA GLN A 52 -10.60 -3.48 4.95
C GLN A 52 -11.74 -4.11 4.15
N GLY A 53 -11.54 -5.32 3.62
CA GLY A 53 -12.55 -6.08 2.89
C GLY A 53 -12.67 -5.64 1.42
N ARG A 54 -13.46 -6.39 0.64
CA ARG A 54 -13.50 -6.30 -0.83
C ARG A 54 -14.00 -4.98 -1.42
N ILE A 55 -14.64 -4.12 -0.62
CA ILE A 55 -15.30 -2.89 -1.08
C ILE A 55 -14.34 -1.68 -1.02
N PHE A 56 -13.21 -1.80 -0.31
CA PHE A 56 -12.29 -0.69 -0.10
C PHE A 56 -10.82 -1.15 -0.15
N PRO A 57 -9.92 -0.40 -0.83
CA PRO A 57 -10.17 0.87 -1.53
C PRO A 57 -10.86 0.65 -2.91
N PRO A 58 -11.63 1.63 -3.43
CA PRO A 58 -12.37 1.49 -4.69
C PRO A 58 -11.49 1.60 -5.95
N VAL A 59 -10.16 1.50 -5.80
CA VAL A 59 -9.16 1.63 -6.87
C VAL A 59 -8.53 0.27 -7.14
N PRO A 60 -8.40 -0.16 -8.40
CA PRO A 60 -7.54 -1.28 -8.75
C PRO A 60 -6.11 -1.03 -8.24
N LEU A 61 -5.54 -1.99 -7.50
CA LEU A 61 -4.22 -1.81 -6.87
C LEU A 61 -3.33 -3.03 -7.12
N ILE A 62 -2.09 -2.78 -7.55
CA ILE A 62 -1.01 -3.76 -7.56
C ILE A 62 -0.07 -3.45 -6.40
N LEU A 63 0.07 -4.39 -5.46
CA LEU A 63 1.06 -4.32 -4.38
C LEU A 63 2.26 -5.20 -4.75
N VAL A 64 3.45 -4.61 -4.78
CA VAL A 64 4.71 -5.28 -5.15
C VAL A 64 5.65 -5.29 -3.94
N GLY A 65 5.97 -6.50 -3.47
CA GLY A 65 7.00 -6.71 -2.44
C GLY A 65 8.38 -6.89 -3.08
N ILE A 66 9.37 -6.10 -2.65
CA ILE A 66 10.75 -6.19 -3.15
C ILE A 66 11.74 -6.61 -2.06
N LYS A 67 12.85 -7.20 -2.50
CA LYS A 67 14.02 -7.52 -1.68
C LYS A 67 15.28 -7.54 -2.58
N PRO A 68 16.48 -7.35 -2.02
CA PRO A 68 17.74 -7.60 -2.72
C PRO A 68 17.86 -9.03 -3.25
#